data_AF-A0A0E2B1Q2-F1
#
_entry.id   AF-A0A0E2B1Q2-F1
#
_cell.length_a   1.000
_cell.length_b   1.000
_cell.length_c   1.000
_cell.angle_alpha   90.00
_cell.angle_beta   90.00
_cell.angle_gamma   90.00
#
_symmetry.space_group_name_H-M   'P 1'
#
loop_
_entity.id
_entity.type
_entity.pdbx_description
1 polymer ?
#
loop_
_entity_poly.entity_id
_entity_poly.type
_entity_poly.pdbx_seq_one_letter_code
_entity_poly.pdbx_strand_id
1 'polypeptide(L)'
;MKILRLLLSFLIFTSHCKTPTIEELLEKRLIKTYDQAETLNLYYATLRSQDPNAENGCNDSRFLTTADKEIKTGYCIVNVPANRDIGALPLGFGNRENFFQFLGHKPFANQENLIEDLKKDPHDEILVFVHGFNVKFEEAILRGGQIRFDLKFPGKMIIFTWPAGNEEVGLVSQVLLNQILLKKTYEKNLSSAKASKKEFKSFINYLQNAGKKIHLIVHSMGHQVVLTALSEIGKETDKPLIQELILNAPDFDSAEFRLISDSLIKSSKRITLLFSRR
;
A
#
# COMPACT_ATOMS: atom_id res chain seq x y z
N MET A 1 -83.06 10.08 -5.03
CA MET A 1 -82.20 9.15 -4.26
C MET A 1 -81.36 8.38 -5.27
N LYS A 2 -80.03 8.29 -5.31
CA LYS A 2 -78.89 8.77 -4.52
C LYS A 2 -77.73 8.85 -5.52
N ILE A 3 -76.90 9.89 -5.41
CA ILE A 3 -75.68 10.10 -6.18
C ILE A 3 -74.57 9.26 -5.54
N LEU A 4 -73.92 8.36 -6.29
CA LEU A 4 -72.79 7.56 -5.79
C LEU A 4 -71.49 8.15 -6.36
N ARG A 5 -70.74 8.88 -5.52
CA ARG A 5 -69.39 9.37 -5.82
C ARG A 5 -68.39 8.22 -5.62
N LEU A 6 -67.66 7.88 -6.68
CA LEU A 6 -66.51 6.97 -6.62
C LEU A 6 -65.28 7.81 -6.24
N LEU A 7 -64.79 7.66 -5.01
CA LEU A 7 -63.52 8.24 -4.54
C LEU A 7 -62.38 7.30 -4.90
N LEU A 8 -61.55 7.70 -5.87
CA LEU A 8 -60.31 7.02 -6.22
C LEU A 8 -59.21 7.51 -5.25
N SER A 9 -58.90 6.71 -4.22
CA SER A 9 -57.79 6.98 -3.31
C SER A 9 -56.47 6.53 -3.95
N PHE A 10 -55.69 7.49 -4.44
CA PHE A 10 -54.30 7.29 -4.87
C PHE A 10 -53.43 7.09 -3.62
N LEU A 11 -53.02 5.86 -3.32
CA LEU A 11 -51.97 5.61 -2.33
C LEU A 11 -50.61 5.93 -2.96
N ILE A 12 -50.10 7.13 -2.69
CA ILE A 12 -48.72 7.51 -2.99
C ILE A 12 -47.84 6.85 -1.91
N PHE A 13 -47.25 5.69 -2.24
CA PHE A 13 -46.14 5.15 -1.47
C PHE A 13 -44.92 6.04 -1.72
N THR A 14 -44.69 7.02 -0.85
CA THR A 14 -43.41 7.74 -0.79
C THR A 14 -42.39 6.82 -0.13
N SER A 15 -41.74 5.97 -0.94
CA SER A 15 -40.51 5.29 -0.52
C SER A 15 -39.45 6.35 -0.26
N HIS A 16 -39.40 6.85 0.97
CA HIS A 16 -38.31 7.68 1.47
C HIS A 16 -37.06 6.81 1.46
N CYS A 17 -36.25 6.95 0.41
CA CYS A 17 -34.93 6.35 0.34
C CYS A 17 -34.09 7.02 1.45
N LYS A 18 -34.04 6.39 2.62
CA LYS A 18 -33.28 6.89 3.77
C LYS A 18 -31.80 6.82 3.38
N THR A 19 -31.15 7.97 3.25
CA THR A 19 -29.71 8.04 3.00
C THR A 19 -29.01 7.33 4.16
N PRO A 20 -28.17 6.32 3.90
CA PRO A 20 -27.53 5.57 4.97
C PRO A 20 -26.62 6.48 5.80
N THR A 21 -26.54 6.22 7.09
CA THR A 21 -25.61 6.95 7.98
C THR A 21 -24.16 6.57 7.67
N ILE A 22 -23.20 7.40 8.10
CA ILE A 22 -21.77 7.06 7.97
C ILE A 22 -21.47 5.73 8.68
N GLU A 23 -22.09 5.50 9.83
CA GLU A 23 -21.96 4.24 10.59
C GLU A 23 -22.47 3.05 9.78
N GLU A 24 -23.67 3.13 9.20
CA GLU A 24 -24.22 2.08 8.34
C GLU A 24 -23.35 1.82 7.10
N LEU A 25 -22.73 2.87 6.55
CA LEU A 25 -21.77 2.76 5.45
C LEU A 25 -20.45 2.11 5.89
N LEU A 26 -19.98 2.40 7.10
CA LEU A 26 -18.78 1.80 7.68
C LEU A 26 -19.01 0.33 8.01
N GLU A 27 -20.11 -0.03 8.68
CA GLU A 27 -20.45 -1.41 9.01
C GLU A 27 -20.58 -2.29 7.76
N LYS A 28 -21.23 -1.78 6.71
CA LYS A 28 -21.30 -2.48 5.41
C LYS A 28 -19.94 -2.73 4.77
N ARG A 29 -18.94 -1.89 5.07
CA ARG A 29 -17.58 -1.99 4.50
C ARG A 29 -16.64 -2.80 5.38
N LEU A 30 -16.84 -2.81 6.69
CA LEU A 30 -16.06 -3.58 7.66
C LEU A 30 -16.61 -5.00 7.74
N ILE A 31 -16.33 -5.81 6.72
CA ILE A 31 -16.84 -7.19 6.56
C ILE A 31 -16.36 -8.15 7.67
N LYS A 32 -15.34 -7.77 8.46
CA LYS A 32 -14.63 -8.68 9.37
C LYS A 32 -14.59 -8.20 10.83
N THR A 33 -14.74 -9.16 11.73
CA THR A 33 -14.43 -9.03 13.16
C THR A 33 -12.92 -9.23 13.38
N TYR A 34 -12.32 -8.52 14.36
CA TYR A 34 -10.88 -8.62 14.70
C TYR A 34 -10.60 -9.82 15.63
N ASP A 35 -11.44 -10.84 15.61
CA ASP A 35 -11.47 -11.87 16.65
C ASP A 35 -10.46 -13.01 16.42
N GLN A 36 -9.87 -13.10 15.23
CA GLN A 36 -8.98 -14.20 14.86
C GLN A 36 -7.86 -13.76 13.92
N ALA A 37 -6.70 -14.42 14.02
CA ALA A 37 -5.61 -14.25 13.07
C ALA A 37 -6.06 -14.57 11.64
N GLU A 38 -5.55 -13.80 10.67
CA GLU A 38 -5.91 -13.97 9.26
C GLU A 38 -4.67 -14.33 8.42
N THR A 39 -4.83 -15.28 7.50
CA THR A 39 -3.84 -15.54 6.46
C THR A 39 -4.10 -14.62 5.27
N LEU A 40 -3.15 -13.73 4.96
CA LEU A 40 -3.22 -12.77 3.88
C LEU A 40 -2.28 -13.14 2.73
N ASN A 41 -2.76 -12.95 1.50
CA ASN A 41 -1.90 -12.84 0.34
C ASN A 41 -1.49 -11.37 0.17
N LEU A 42 -0.24 -11.06 0.51
CA LEU A 42 0.33 -9.72 0.42
C LEU A 42 1.11 -9.60 -0.88
N TYR A 43 0.51 -8.93 -1.86
CA TYR A 43 1.11 -8.75 -3.17
C TYR A 43 2.27 -7.79 -3.08
N TYR A 44 3.28 -7.97 -3.90
CA TYR A 44 4.38 -7.04 -4.00
C TYR A 44 4.67 -6.68 -5.46
N ALA A 45 5.18 -5.47 -5.64
CA ALA A 45 5.89 -5.04 -6.83
C ALA A 45 7.24 -4.49 -6.37
N THR A 46 8.34 -5.13 -6.76
CA THR A 46 9.65 -4.83 -6.20
C THR A 46 10.70 -4.53 -7.26
N LEU A 47 11.49 -3.49 -6.99
CA LEU A 47 12.70 -3.14 -7.72
C LEU A 47 13.97 -3.67 -7.06
N ARG A 48 13.83 -4.52 -6.04
CA ARG A 48 14.97 -5.12 -5.36
C ARG A 48 15.57 -6.21 -6.25
N SER A 49 16.90 -6.24 -6.31
CA SER A 49 17.62 -7.36 -6.88
C SER A 49 17.30 -8.64 -6.10
N GLN A 50 17.43 -9.77 -6.77
CA GLN A 50 17.16 -11.07 -6.16
C GLN A 50 18.40 -11.95 -6.13
N ASP A 51 18.60 -12.67 -5.03
CA ASP A 51 19.49 -13.82 -5.01
C ASP A 51 18.72 -15.07 -5.49
N PRO A 52 19.07 -15.62 -6.68
CA PRO A 52 18.41 -16.82 -7.19
C PRO A 52 18.59 -18.04 -6.28
N ASN A 53 19.62 -18.06 -5.43
CA ASN A 53 19.98 -19.21 -4.58
C ASN A 53 19.31 -19.18 -3.20
N ALA A 54 18.64 -18.10 -2.83
CA ALA A 54 17.95 -18.02 -1.54
C ALA A 54 16.81 -19.05 -1.47
N GLU A 55 16.83 -19.87 -0.42
CA GLU A 55 15.85 -20.96 -0.20
C GLU A 55 14.43 -20.44 0.07
N ASN A 56 14.32 -19.31 0.77
CA ASN A 56 13.05 -18.72 1.18
C ASN A 56 12.67 -17.55 0.27
N GLY A 57 11.49 -17.64 -0.34
CA GLY A 57 11.08 -16.69 -1.37
C GLY A 57 10.61 -15.32 -0.88
N CYS A 58 10.21 -15.19 0.38
CA CYS A 58 9.68 -13.95 0.98
C CYS A 58 10.55 -13.42 2.12
N ASN A 59 11.87 -13.38 1.92
CA ASN A 59 12.78 -12.87 2.94
C ASN A 59 13.85 -11.92 2.39
N ASP A 60 14.62 -11.33 3.31
CA ASP A 60 15.70 -10.39 2.99
C ASP A 60 16.91 -11.06 2.31
N SER A 61 17.05 -12.39 2.41
CA SER A 61 18.05 -13.15 1.64
C SER A 61 17.67 -13.25 0.16
N ARG A 62 16.38 -13.33 -0.16
CA ARG A 62 15.89 -13.36 -1.55
C ARG A 62 15.82 -11.98 -2.16
N PHE A 63 15.33 -10.97 -1.44
CA PHE A 63 15.14 -9.62 -1.96
C PHE A 63 16.05 -8.63 -1.26
N LEU A 64 17.11 -8.23 -1.96
CA LEU A 64 18.22 -7.51 -1.36
C LEU A 64 17.95 -6.00 -1.25
N THR A 65 18.88 -5.25 -0.68
CA THR A 65 18.84 -3.79 -0.56
C THR A 65 19.41 -3.06 -1.80
N THR A 66 19.72 -3.80 -2.86
CA THR A 66 20.24 -3.25 -4.13
C THR A 66 19.18 -3.32 -5.23
N ALA A 67 19.36 -2.51 -6.28
CA ALA A 67 18.38 -2.37 -7.34
C ALA A 67 18.48 -3.48 -8.40
N ASP A 68 17.33 -3.88 -8.93
CA ASP A 68 17.19 -4.56 -10.22
C ASP A 68 16.77 -3.58 -11.31
N LYS A 69 16.88 -3.99 -12.58
CA LYS A 69 16.44 -3.20 -13.73
C LYS A 69 14.94 -3.27 -13.98
N GLU A 70 14.30 -4.36 -13.54
CA GLU A 70 12.91 -4.66 -13.85
C GLU A 70 12.10 -4.90 -12.57
N ILE A 71 10.82 -4.52 -12.61
CA ILE A 71 9.89 -4.78 -11.51
C ILE A 71 9.50 -6.25 -11.52
N LYS A 72 9.73 -6.90 -10.38
CA LYS A 72 9.27 -8.26 -10.11
C LYS A 72 8.00 -8.22 -9.30
N THR A 73 7.08 -9.13 -9.58
CA THR A 73 5.79 -9.20 -8.89
C THR A 73 5.52 -10.60 -8.36
N GLY A 74 4.61 -10.69 -7.40
CA GLY A 74 4.23 -11.92 -6.73
C GLY A 74 3.43 -11.61 -5.48
N TYR A 75 3.25 -12.60 -4.60
CA TYR A 75 2.73 -12.36 -3.26
C TYR A 75 3.39 -13.26 -2.22
N CYS A 76 3.46 -12.74 -1.01
CA CYS A 76 3.81 -13.48 0.19
C CYS A 76 2.54 -13.91 0.90
N ILE A 77 2.51 -15.15 1.36
CA ILE A 77 1.43 -15.68 2.21
C ILE A 77 1.85 -15.43 3.64
N VAL A 78 1.11 -14.58 4.36
CA VAL A 78 1.50 -14.11 5.69
C VAL A 78 0.34 -14.29 6.66
N ASN A 79 0.60 -14.93 7.79
CA ASN A 79 -0.30 -14.87 8.94
C ASN A 79 -0.17 -13.52 9.63
N VAL A 80 -1.29 -12.85 9.87
CA VAL A 80 -1.38 -11.62 10.65
C VAL A 80 -2.11 -11.91 11.96
N PRO A 81 -1.47 -11.70 13.12
CA PRO A 81 -2.06 -11.96 14.43
C PRO A 81 -3.16 -10.94 14.77
N ALA A 82 -4.21 -11.42 15.45
CA ALA A 82 -5.28 -10.59 15.98
C ALA A 82 -5.01 -10.10 17.42
N ASN A 83 -4.31 -10.90 18.24
CA ASN A 83 -4.03 -10.56 19.64
C ASN A 83 -2.81 -9.63 19.73
N ARG A 84 -3.02 -8.37 19.38
CA ARG A 84 -2.02 -7.28 19.45
C ARG A 84 -2.70 -5.92 19.39
N ASP A 85 -1.97 -4.89 19.80
CA ASP A 85 -2.41 -3.51 19.59
C ASP A 85 -2.45 -3.15 18.09
N ILE A 86 -3.33 -2.20 17.74
CA ILE A 86 -3.37 -1.60 16.41
C ILE A 86 -2.02 -0.93 16.13
N GLY A 87 -1.43 -1.19 14.96
CA GLY A 87 -0.11 -0.69 14.59
C GLY A 87 1.07 -1.55 15.04
N ALA A 88 0.86 -2.50 15.95
CA ALA A 88 1.94 -3.35 16.46
C ALA A 88 2.39 -4.40 15.43
N LEU A 89 3.70 -4.67 15.41
CA LEU A 89 4.32 -5.75 14.65
C LEU A 89 5.05 -6.71 15.61
N PRO A 90 4.34 -7.50 16.41
CA PRO A 90 4.98 -8.54 17.22
C PRO A 90 5.65 -9.57 16.31
N LEU A 91 6.98 -9.63 16.40
CA LEU A 91 7.81 -10.65 15.78
C LEU A 91 8.22 -11.66 16.83
N GLY A 92 8.20 -12.95 16.48
CA GLY A 92 8.55 -14.00 17.41
C GLY A 92 8.20 -15.37 16.89
N PHE A 93 8.55 -16.38 17.68
CA PHE A 93 8.19 -17.76 17.43
C PHE A 93 6.96 -18.15 18.26
N GLY A 94 6.16 -19.09 17.77
CA GLY A 94 5.04 -19.65 18.52
C GLY A 94 3.69 -19.41 17.86
N ASN A 95 2.69 -19.01 18.66
CA ASN A 95 1.30 -19.02 18.24
C ASN A 95 0.99 -17.95 17.17
N ARG A 96 0.30 -18.36 16.11
CA ARG A 96 -0.22 -17.50 15.03
C ARG A 96 -1.14 -16.37 15.52
N GLU A 97 -1.77 -16.53 16.68
CA GLU A 97 -2.61 -15.47 17.25
C GLU A 97 -1.81 -14.28 17.77
N ASN A 98 -0.52 -14.48 18.07
CA ASN A 98 0.32 -13.48 18.73
C ASN A 98 1.44 -12.93 17.81
N PHE A 99 1.84 -13.67 16.78
CA PHE A 99 3.00 -13.31 15.94
C PHE A 99 2.72 -13.38 14.44
N PHE A 100 3.37 -12.48 13.70
CA PHE A 100 3.42 -12.55 12.24
C PHE A 100 4.25 -13.74 11.77
N GLN A 101 3.80 -14.43 10.72
CA GLN A 101 4.51 -15.59 10.16
C GLN A 101 4.45 -15.60 8.64
N PHE A 102 5.60 -15.79 8.00
CA PHE A 102 5.65 -16.10 6.57
C PHE A 102 5.31 -17.58 6.37
N LEU A 103 4.26 -17.84 5.60
CA LEU A 103 3.74 -19.18 5.32
C LEU A 103 4.08 -19.66 3.90
N GLY A 104 4.45 -18.75 2.99
CA GLY A 104 4.81 -19.11 1.63
C GLY A 104 5.05 -17.92 0.70
N HIS A 105 5.47 -18.23 -0.52
CA HIS A 105 5.78 -17.27 -1.58
C HIS A 105 5.26 -17.78 -2.91
N LYS A 106 4.63 -16.91 -3.70
CA LYS A 106 4.26 -17.21 -5.08
C LYS A 106 4.71 -16.07 -6.00
N PRO A 107 5.81 -16.23 -6.75
CA PRO A 107 6.22 -15.26 -7.75
C PRO A 107 5.29 -15.30 -8.97
N PHE A 108 5.11 -14.16 -9.61
CA PHE A 108 4.50 -14.07 -10.94
C PHE A 108 5.59 -14.03 -12.01
N ALA A 109 5.32 -14.63 -13.18
CA ALA A 109 6.27 -14.62 -14.29
C ALA A 109 6.39 -13.22 -14.91
N ASN A 110 5.31 -12.45 -14.90
CA ASN A 110 5.24 -11.09 -15.42
C ASN A 110 4.11 -10.29 -14.73
N GLN A 111 4.00 -9.01 -15.05
CA GLN A 111 2.97 -8.15 -14.48
C GLN A 111 1.55 -8.51 -14.97
N GLU A 112 1.39 -9.18 -16.11
CA GLU A 112 0.06 -9.59 -16.60
C GLU A 112 -0.58 -10.60 -15.64
N ASN A 113 0.20 -11.56 -15.11
CA ASN A 113 -0.31 -12.49 -14.10
C ASN A 113 -0.77 -11.79 -12.81
N LEU A 114 -0.11 -10.68 -12.43
CA LEU A 114 -0.60 -9.84 -11.33
C LEU A 114 -1.97 -9.24 -11.69
N ILE A 115 -2.11 -8.65 -12.88
CA ILE A 115 -3.37 -8.04 -13.32
C ILE A 115 -4.52 -9.07 -13.40
N GLU A 116 -4.26 -10.24 -13.98
CA GLU A 116 -5.21 -11.35 -14.05
C GLU A 116 -5.65 -11.80 -12.66
N ASP A 117 -4.72 -11.90 -11.72
CA ASP A 117 -5.05 -12.29 -10.36
C ASP A 117 -5.84 -11.20 -9.62
N LEU A 118 -5.48 -9.92 -9.79
CA LEU A 118 -6.23 -8.80 -9.24
C LEU A 118 -7.67 -8.80 -9.75
N LYS A 119 -7.90 -9.00 -11.05
CA LYS A 119 -9.26 -9.05 -11.66
C LYS A 119 -10.20 -10.09 -11.02
N LYS A 120 -9.66 -11.16 -10.42
CA LYS A 120 -10.43 -12.19 -9.71
C LYS A 120 -10.97 -11.73 -8.35
N ASP A 121 -10.43 -10.65 -7.77
CA ASP A 121 -10.93 -10.11 -6.51
C ASP A 121 -12.32 -9.48 -6.72
N PRO A 122 -13.36 -9.88 -5.96
CA PRO A 122 -14.70 -9.31 -6.09
C PRO A 122 -14.78 -7.82 -5.70
N HIS A 123 -13.81 -7.31 -4.94
CA HIS A 123 -13.77 -5.90 -4.56
C HIS A 123 -13.28 -5.03 -5.72
N ASP A 124 -13.86 -3.85 -5.90
CA ASP A 124 -13.54 -2.93 -7.00
C ASP A 124 -12.35 -2.02 -6.69
N GLU A 125 -11.66 -2.25 -5.57
CA GLU A 125 -10.60 -1.39 -5.05
C GLU A 125 -9.35 -2.17 -4.65
N ILE A 126 -8.20 -1.52 -4.80
CA ILE A 126 -6.90 -2.02 -4.35
C ILE A 126 -6.17 -0.95 -3.54
N LEU A 127 -5.38 -1.40 -2.57
CA LEU A 127 -4.56 -0.53 -1.75
C LEU A 127 -3.09 -0.76 -2.08
N VAL A 128 -2.40 0.30 -2.48
CA VAL A 128 -0.96 0.29 -2.70
C VAL A 128 -0.27 0.94 -1.50
N PHE A 129 0.76 0.29 -0.97
CA PHE A 129 1.59 0.83 0.10
C PHE A 129 3.04 0.99 -0.37
N VAL A 130 3.63 2.15 -0.13
CA VAL A 130 5.05 2.46 -0.42
C VAL A 130 5.76 2.77 0.89
N HIS A 131 6.75 1.94 1.25
CA HIS A 131 7.50 2.06 2.50
C HIS A 131 8.49 3.25 2.49
N GLY A 132 8.98 3.58 3.69
CA GLY A 132 9.91 4.67 3.95
C GLY A 132 11.39 4.25 3.98
N PHE A 133 12.19 5.08 4.64
CA PHE A 133 13.64 4.95 4.78
C PHE A 133 14.05 3.70 5.57
N ASN A 134 15.13 3.05 5.14
CA ASN A 134 15.80 1.97 5.88
C ASN A 134 14.91 0.76 6.20
N VAL A 135 13.95 0.45 5.34
CA VAL A 135 13.06 -0.71 5.47
C VAL A 135 13.57 -1.83 4.58
N LYS A 136 13.81 -3.03 5.13
CA LYS A 136 14.14 -4.23 4.34
C LYS A 136 12.85 -4.87 3.76
N PHE A 137 12.99 -5.90 2.92
CA PHE A 137 11.84 -6.46 2.20
C PHE A 137 10.81 -7.08 3.16
N GLU A 138 11.26 -7.89 4.12
CA GLU A 138 10.37 -8.55 5.09
C GLU A 138 9.56 -7.53 5.89
N GLU A 139 10.25 -6.52 6.42
CA GLU A 139 9.62 -5.45 7.19
C GLU A 139 8.56 -4.71 6.36
N ALA A 140 8.83 -4.43 5.08
CA ALA A 140 7.86 -3.79 4.20
C ALA A 140 6.59 -4.64 4.00
N ILE A 141 6.76 -5.95 3.79
CA ILE A 141 5.63 -6.88 3.64
C ILE A 141 4.82 -6.96 4.94
N LEU A 142 5.48 -7.17 6.08
CA LEU A 142 4.82 -7.28 7.39
C LEU A 142 4.07 -6.00 7.75
N ARG A 143 4.67 -4.84 7.51
CA ARG A 143 4.02 -3.53 7.71
C ARG A 143 2.80 -3.37 6.80
N GLY A 144 2.88 -3.79 5.54
CA GLY A 144 1.73 -3.83 4.64
C GLY A 144 0.62 -4.74 5.19
N GLY A 145 0.96 -5.94 5.64
CA GLY A 145 0.01 -6.88 6.26
C GLY A 145 -0.71 -6.28 7.47
N GLN A 146 0.04 -5.64 8.36
CA GLN A 146 -0.51 -4.92 9.51
C GLN A 146 -1.45 -3.81 9.09
N ILE A 147 -1.06 -2.96 8.13
CA ILE A 147 -1.92 -1.87 7.64
C ILE A 147 -3.20 -2.43 7.02
N ARG A 148 -3.11 -3.46 6.15
CA ARG A 148 -4.29 -4.05 5.50
C ARG A 148 -5.27 -4.60 6.53
N PHE A 149 -4.76 -5.35 7.49
CA PHE A 149 -5.56 -5.98 8.54
C PHE A 149 -6.20 -4.92 9.44
N ASP A 150 -5.43 -3.95 9.92
CA ASP A 150 -5.91 -2.93 10.85
C ASP A 150 -6.92 -1.99 10.20
N LEU A 151 -6.77 -1.69 8.91
CA LEU A 151 -7.77 -0.93 8.15
C LEU A 151 -9.01 -1.75 7.79
N LYS A 152 -9.00 -3.07 8.04
CA LYS A 152 -9.96 -4.04 7.50
C LYS A 152 -10.20 -3.85 6.00
N PHE A 153 -9.14 -3.52 5.26
CA PHE A 153 -9.27 -3.17 3.86
C PHE A 153 -9.74 -4.41 3.07
N PRO A 154 -10.91 -4.35 2.43
CA PRO A 154 -11.57 -5.55 1.93
C PRO A 154 -10.90 -6.08 0.64
N GLY A 155 -10.37 -5.17 -0.18
CA GLY A 155 -9.65 -5.52 -1.41
C GLY A 155 -8.22 -6.05 -1.18
N LYS A 156 -7.54 -6.33 -2.29
CA LYS A 156 -6.12 -6.72 -2.29
C LYS A 156 -5.19 -5.56 -1.97
N MET A 157 -4.11 -5.83 -1.23
CA MET A 157 -3.03 -4.87 -1.00
C MET A 157 -1.78 -5.26 -1.80
N ILE A 158 -1.15 -4.25 -2.41
CA ILE A 158 0.14 -4.36 -3.08
C ILE A 158 1.16 -3.49 -2.35
N ILE A 159 2.25 -4.11 -1.91
CA ILE A 159 3.39 -3.42 -1.32
C ILE A 159 4.39 -3.14 -2.43
N PHE A 160 4.53 -1.87 -2.81
CA PHE A 160 5.59 -1.46 -3.70
C PHE A 160 6.88 -1.27 -2.88
N THR A 161 7.89 -2.08 -3.19
CA THR A 161 9.18 -2.01 -2.49
C THR A 161 10.27 -1.50 -3.41
N TRP A 162 10.99 -0.48 -2.93
CA TRP A 162 12.17 0.07 -3.57
C TRP A 162 13.42 -0.37 -2.78
N PRO A 163 14.64 -0.29 -3.36
CA PRO A 163 15.87 -0.75 -2.72
C PRO A 163 16.28 0.15 -1.54
N ALA A 164 15.64 -0.07 -0.39
CA ALA A 164 15.93 0.55 0.88
C ALA A 164 16.53 -0.47 1.86
N GLY A 165 17.04 0.05 2.97
CA GLY A 165 17.68 -0.74 4.02
C GLY A 165 19.15 -0.39 4.16
N ASN A 166 19.72 -0.85 5.27
CA ASN A 166 21.14 -0.84 5.52
C ASN A 166 21.78 -2.10 4.92
N GLU A 167 22.98 -1.96 4.38
CA GLU A 167 23.83 -3.13 4.16
C GLU A 167 24.33 -3.59 5.53
N GLU A 168 24.35 -4.90 5.77
CA GLU A 168 24.86 -5.44 7.02
C GLU A 168 26.35 -5.09 7.16
N VAL A 169 26.64 -4.14 8.04
CA VAL A 169 28.01 -3.82 8.42
C VAL A 169 28.36 -4.73 9.59
N GLY A 170 29.40 -5.55 9.45
CA GLY A 170 29.85 -6.49 10.47
C GLY A 170 29.99 -5.84 11.87
N LEU A 171 29.76 -6.64 12.92
CA LEU A 171 29.61 -6.22 14.32
C LEU A 171 30.69 -5.25 14.84
N VAL A 172 31.91 -5.34 14.31
CA VAL A 172 33.08 -4.58 14.76
C VAL A 172 33.01 -3.08 14.37
N SER A 173 32.21 -2.72 13.36
CA SER A 173 32.10 -1.33 12.86
C SER A 173 30.92 -0.53 13.44
N GLN A 174 29.99 -1.17 14.15
CA GLN A 174 28.74 -0.52 14.56
C GLN A 174 28.91 0.43 15.75
N VAL A 175 29.82 0.15 16.69
CA VAL A 175 29.88 0.94 17.94
C VAL A 175 30.57 2.30 17.77
N LEU A 176 31.53 2.45 16.84
CA LEU A 176 32.27 3.71 16.63
C LEU A 176 31.80 4.59 15.47
N LEU A 177 31.01 4.08 14.51
CA LEU A 177 30.71 4.80 13.25
C LEU A 177 29.21 5.10 13.03
N ASN A 178 28.35 4.92 14.04
CA ASN A 178 26.89 4.96 13.87
C ASN A 178 26.36 6.19 13.13
N GLN A 179 26.87 7.39 13.39
CA GLN A 179 26.42 8.60 12.69
C GLN A 179 26.85 8.63 11.21
N ILE A 180 28.08 8.19 10.92
CA ILE A 180 28.62 8.14 9.55
C ILE A 180 27.87 7.08 8.74
N LEU A 181 27.62 5.92 9.34
CA LEU A 181 26.85 4.84 8.72
C LEU A 181 25.41 5.26 8.47
N LEU A 182 24.76 5.92 9.43
CA LEU A 182 23.40 6.42 9.24
C LEU A 182 23.30 7.45 8.11
N LYS A 183 24.26 8.40 8.04
CA LYS A 183 24.31 9.37 6.95
C LYS A 183 24.49 8.70 5.59
N LYS A 184 25.41 7.73 5.49
CA LYS A 184 25.63 6.95 4.26
C LYS A 184 24.39 6.16 3.85
N THR A 185 23.73 5.49 4.80
CA THR A 185 22.47 4.78 4.53
C THR A 185 21.41 5.74 4.05
N TYR A 186 21.26 6.92 4.67
CA TYR A 186 20.33 7.96 4.25
C TYR A 186 20.58 8.43 2.82
N GLU A 187 21.81 8.83 2.49
CA GLU A 187 22.17 9.28 1.14
C GLU A 187 21.92 8.21 0.08
N LYS A 188 22.30 6.95 0.37
CA LYS A 188 22.09 5.82 -0.53
C LYS A 188 20.60 5.52 -0.74
N ASN A 189 19.82 5.47 0.34
CA ASN A 189 18.39 5.22 0.28
C ASN A 189 17.68 6.36 -0.46
N LEU A 190 18.03 7.62 -0.20
CA LEU A 190 17.48 8.78 -0.90
C LEU A 190 17.76 8.71 -2.41
N SER A 191 18.99 8.40 -2.79
CA SER A 191 19.37 8.20 -4.20
C SER A 191 18.57 7.06 -4.84
N SER A 192 18.43 5.92 -4.15
CA SER A 192 17.66 4.78 -4.64
C SER A 192 16.16 5.07 -4.77
N ALA A 193 15.57 5.79 -3.81
CA ALA A 193 14.17 6.20 -3.86
C ALA A 193 13.91 7.09 -5.08
N LYS A 194 14.75 8.12 -5.30
CA LYS A 194 14.67 8.99 -6.48
C LYS A 194 14.84 8.20 -7.78
N ALA A 195 15.76 7.24 -7.82
CA ALA A 195 15.99 6.38 -8.98
C ALA A 195 14.79 5.48 -9.29
N SER A 196 14.00 5.08 -8.29
CA SER A 196 12.83 4.20 -8.43
C SER A 196 11.58 4.89 -9.00
N LYS A 197 11.61 6.21 -9.19
CA LYS A 197 10.48 7.02 -9.65
C LYS A 197 9.91 6.53 -10.98
N LYS A 198 10.78 6.27 -11.97
CA LYS A 198 10.37 5.94 -13.35
C LYS A 198 9.62 4.62 -13.37
N GLU A 199 10.15 3.62 -12.69
CA GLU A 199 9.58 2.29 -12.65
C GLU A 199 8.30 2.27 -11.81
N PHE A 200 8.22 3.05 -10.72
CA PHE A 200 6.96 3.26 -9.99
C PHE A 200 5.88 3.88 -10.90
N LYS A 201 6.21 4.93 -11.66
CA LYS A 201 5.29 5.55 -12.63
C LYS A 201 4.80 4.53 -13.66
N SER A 202 5.71 3.73 -14.21
CA SER A 202 5.36 2.66 -15.16
C SER A 202 4.40 1.66 -14.53
N PHE A 203 4.71 1.19 -13.33
CA PHE A 203 3.90 0.22 -12.60
C PHE A 203 2.51 0.74 -12.28
N ILE A 204 2.39 1.97 -11.75
CA ILE A 204 1.09 2.51 -11.32
C ILE A 204 0.16 2.76 -12.52
N ASN A 205 0.71 3.16 -13.68
CA ASN A 205 -0.02 3.26 -14.94
C ASN A 205 -0.46 1.87 -15.43
N TYR A 206 0.44 0.87 -15.41
CA TYR A 206 0.11 -0.49 -15.83
C TYR A 206 -0.95 -1.13 -14.91
N LEU A 207 -0.93 -0.81 -13.61
CA LEU A 207 -1.88 -1.30 -12.62
C LEU A 207 -3.34 -0.91 -12.93
N GLN A 208 -3.57 0.16 -13.69
CA GLN A 208 -4.90 0.55 -14.16
C GLN A 208 -5.59 -0.55 -14.98
N ASN A 209 -4.83 -1.44 -15.62
CA ASN A 209 -5.36 -2.56 -16.41
C ASN A 209 -6.13 -3.57 -15.55
N ALA A 210 -6.00 -3.52 -14.22
CA ALA A 210 -6.83 -4.29 -13.29
C ALA A 210 -8.30 -3.83 -13.28
N GLY A 211 -8.60 -2.62 -13.77
CA GLY A 211 -9.97 -2.08 -13.79
C GLY A 211 -10.51 -1.78 -12.38
N LYS A 212 -9.63 -1.51 -11.41
CA LYS A 212 -9.97 -1.26 -10.01
C LYS A 212 -9.58 0.16 -9.58
N LYS A 213 -10.29 0.70 -8.59
CA LYS A 213 -9.93 1.95 -7.92
C LYS A 213 -8.64 1.76 -7.14
N ILE A 214 -7.69 2.68 -7.31
CA ILE A 214 -6.38 2.59 -6.66
C ILE A 214 -6.32 3.59 -5.51
N HIS A 215 -6.13 3.08 -4.30
CA HIS A 215 -5.79 3.88 -3.12
C HIS A 215 -4.30 3.73 -2.84
N LEU A 216 -3.64 4.79 -2.40
CA LEU A 216 -2.18 4.80 -2.22
C LEU A 216 -1.79 5.42 -0.88
N ILE A 217 -1.09 4.64 -0.06
CA ILE A 217 -0.46 5.10 1.19
C ILE A 217 1.05 5.19 0.95
N VAL A 218 1.64 6.34 1.27
CA VAL A 218 3.07 6.58 1.13
C VAL A 218 3.65 7.01 2.47
N HIS A 219 4.78 6.45 2.86
CA HIS A 219 5.41 6.77 4.14
C HIS A 219 6.81 7.40 3.98
N SER A 220 7.10 8.47 4.72
CA SER A 220 8.45 9.03 4.89
C SER A 220 9.22 9.18 3.56
N MET A 221 10.41 8.63 3.42
CA MET A 221 11.24 8.76 2.21
C MET A 221 10.59 8.15 0.95
N GLY A 222 9.56 7.30 1.08
CA GLY A 222 8.78 6.80 -0.07
C GLY A 222 8.14 7.92 -0.90
N HIS A 223 7.96 9.12 -0.34
CA HIS A 223 7.46 10.30 -1.07
C HIS A 223 8.40 10.71 -2.22
N GLN A 224 9.71 10.43 -2.10
CA GLN A 224 10.70 10.66 -3.15
C GLN A 224 10.45 9.77 -4.38
N VAL A 225 9.84 8.60 -4.19
CA VAL A 225 9.42 7.68 -5.27
C VAL A 225 8.13 8.17 -5.93
N VAL A 226 7.14 8.56 -5.12
CA VAL A 226 5.74 8.70 -5.56
C VAL A 226 5.38 10.09 -6.08
N LEU A 227 5.75 11.15 -5.35
CA LEU A 227 5.13 12.47 -5.57
C LEU A 227 5.45 13.03 -6.96
N THR A 228 6.71 12.91 -7.37
CA THR A 228 7.16 13.36 -8.69
C THR A 228 6.61 12.48 -9.81
N ALA A 229 6.49 11.16 -9.59
CA ALA A 229 5.87 10.24 -10.54
C ALA A 229 4.38 10.59 -10.79
N LEU A 230 3.61 10.82 -9.72
CA LEU A 230 2.21 11.21 -9.83
C LEU A 230 2.04 12.61 -10.41
N SER A 231 2.94 13.55 -10.07
CA SER A 231 2.96 14.87 -10.69
C SER A 231 3.18 14.79 -12.20
N GLU A 232 4.08 13.94 -12.70
CA GLU A 232 4.24 13.71 -14.13
C GLU A 232 2.97 13.14 -14.77
N ILE A 233 2.30 12.17 -14.14
CA ILE A 233 1.02 11.63 -14.64
C ILE A 233 -0.05 12.73 -14.70
N GLY A 234 -0.14 13.59 -13.68
CA GLY A 234 -1.09 14.71 -13.66
C GLY A 234 -0.79 15.83 -14.66
N LYS A 235 0.41 15.85 -15.27
CA LYS A 235 0.73 16.71 -16.42
C LYS A 235 0.25 16.09 -17.74
N GLU A 236 0.19 14.77 -17.80
CA GLU A 236 -0.22 14.00 -19.00
C GLU A 236 -1.74 13.90 -19.13
N THR A 237 -2.48 13.89 -18.01
CA THR A 237 -3.94 13.78 -18.02
C THR A 237 -4.59 14.45 -16.81
N ASP A 238 -5.79 15.02 -17.03
CA ASP A 238 -6.66 15.54 -15.96
C ASP A 238 -7.56 14.44 -15.35
N LYS A 239 -7.44 13.18 -15.80
CA LYS A 239 -8.16 12.04 -15.22
C LYS A 239 -7.35 11.51 -14.03
N PRO A 240 -7.82 11.65 -12.79
CA PRO A 240 -7.09 11.18 -11.63
C PRO A 240 -7.03 9.66 -11.64
N LEU A 241 -5.80 9.15 -11.52
CA LEU A 241 -5.47 7.74 -11.43
C LEU A 241 -5.76 7.22 -10.02
N ILE A 242 -5.41 8.01 -9.01
CA ILE A 242 -5.51 7.64 -7.60
C ILE A 242 -6.83 8.12 -7.01
N GLN A 243 -7.56 7.23 -6.35
CA GLN A 243 -8.84 7.57 -5.70
C GLN A 243 -8.64 8.23 -4.33
N GLU A 244 -7.64 7.79 -3.57
CA GLU A 244 -7.21 8.41 -2.31
C GLU A 244 -5.68 8.30 -2.21
N LEU A 245 -5.00 9.43 -2.07
CA LEU A 245 -3.57 9.49 -1.80
C LEU A 245 -3.35 9.91 -0.34
N ILE A 246 -2.79 9.03 0.47
CA ILE A 246 -2.48 9.28 1.88
C ILE A 246 -0.97 9.49 2.02
N LEU A 247 -0.61 10.72 2.39
CA LEU A 247 0.76 11.14 2.64
C LEU A 247 1.04 11.02 4.14
N ASN A 248 1.75 9.97 4.55
CA ASN A 248 2.01 9.69 5.96
C ASN A 248 3.44 10.08 6.37
N ALA A 249 3.56 11.10 7.23
CA ALA A 249 4.84 11.65 7.67
C ALA A 249 5.77 11.98 6.49
N PRO A 250 5.38 12.91 5.60
CA PRO A 250 6.11 13.16 4.36
C PRO A 250 7.54 13.63 4.60
N ASP A 251 8.46 13.06 3.83
CA ASP A 251 9.86 13.47 3.73
C ASP A 251 10.13 13.92 2.29
N PHE A 252 9.75 15.17 2.03
CA PHE A 252 9.87 15.82 0.72
C PHE A 252 10.06 17.33 0.90
N ASP A 253 10.93 17.94 0.09
CA ASP A 253 11.22 19.37 0.22
C ASP A 253 9.98 20.22 -0.08
N SER A 254 9.72 21.20 0.77
CA SER A 254 8.50 22.02 0.67
C SER A 254 8.50 22.96 -0.54
N ALA A 255 9.67 23.42 -1.00
CA ALA A 255 9.78 24.23 -2.20
C ALA A 255 9.58 23.38 -3.45
N GLU A 256 10.19 22.19 -3.50
CA GLU A 256 9.92 21.20 -4.56
C GLU A 256 8.45 20.81 -4.59
N PHE A 257 7.81 20.60 -3.43
CA PHE A 257 6.39 20.26 -3.35
C PHE A 257 5.49 21.32 -3.99
N ARG A 258 5.75 22.61 -3.72
CA ARG A 258 4.99 23.71 -4.32
C ARG A 258 5.04 23.67 -5.84
N LEU A 259 6.21 23.35 -6.42
CA LEU A 259 6.40 23.26 -7.88
C LEU A 259 5.61 22.12 -8.53
N ILE A 260 5.27 21.07 -7.78
CA ILE A 260 4.55 19.91 -8.31
C ILE A 260 3.07 19.86 -7.92
N SER A 261 2.64 20.70 -6.97
CA SER A 261 1.33 20.63 -6.32
C SER A 261 0.14 20.67 -7.28
N ASP A 262 0.12 21.62 -8.22
CA ASP A 262 -0.97 21.75 -9.21
C ASP A 262 -1.14 20.49 -10.06
N SER A 263 -0.03 19.88 -10.49
CA SER A 263 -0.07 18.63 -11.25
C SER A 263 -0.38 17.42 -10.37
N LEU A 264 0.12 17.41 -9.14
CA LEU A 264 -0.15 16.34 -8.18
C LEU A 264 -1.65 16.26 -7.87
N ILE A 265 -2.34 17.38 -7.69
CA ILE A 265 -3.79 17.43 -7.42
C ILE A 265 -4.58 16.80 -8.58
N LYS A 266 -4.12 16.95 -9.83
CA LYS A 266 -4.78 16.33 -10.99
C LYS A 266 -4.65 14.80 -11.02
N SER A 267 -3.59 14.26 -10.44
CA SER A 267 -3.32 12.81 -10.41
C SER A 267 -4.26 12.03 -9.46
N SER A 268 -4.89 12.73 -8.50
CA SER A 268 -5.58 12.11 -7.37
C SER A 268 -6.94 12.76 -7.11
N LYS A 269 -7.99 11.96 -6.89
CA LYS A 269 -9.33 12.48 -6.53
C LYS A 269 -9.34 13.17 -5.18
N ARG A 270 -8.57 12.65 -4.22
CA ARG A 270 -8.39 13.20 -2.88
C ARG A 270 -6.97 12.95 -2.39
N ILE A 271 -6.45 13.90 -1.62
CA ILE A 271 -5.14 13.83 -1.00
C ILE A 271 -5.33 14.12 0.49
N THR A 272 -4.90 13.19 1.34
CA THR A 272 -4.92 13.31 2.80
C THR A 272 -3.50 13.38 3.31
N LEU A 273 -3.19 14.39 4.13
CA LEU A 273 -1.89 14.55 4.77
C LEU A 273 -1.99 14.18 6.25
N LEU A 274 -1.23 13.16 6.67
CA LEU A 274 -1.08 12.77 8.06
C LEU A 274 0.27 13.24 8.59
N PHE A 275 0.24 14.08 9.62
CA PHE A 275 1.42 14.55 10.32
C PHE A 275 1.18 14.47 11.83
N SER A 276 2.23 14.15 12.57
CA SER A 276 2.21 14.22 14.02
C SER A 276 2.80 15.57 14.45
N ARG A 277 2.08 16.29 15.34
CA ARG A 277 2.68 17.38 16.10
C ARG A 277 3.43 16.73 17.26
N ARG A 278 4.76 16.84 17.24
CA ARG A 278 5.57 16.65 18.45
C ARG A 278 5.46 17.88 19.34
#